data_AF-A0A536NNV7-F1
#
_entry.id   AF-A0A536NNV7-F1
#
_cell.length_a   1.000
_cell.length_b   1.000
_cell.length_c   1.000
_cell.angle_alpha   90.00
_cell.angle_beta   90.00
_cell.angle_gamma   90.00
#
_symmetry.space_group_name_H-M   'P 1'
#
loop_
_entity.id
_entity.type
_entity.pdbx_description
1 polymer ?
#
loop_
_entity_poly.entity_id
_entity_poly.type
_entity_poly.pdbx_seq_one_letter_code
_entity_poly.pdbx_strand_id
1 'polypeptide(L)'
;MPTVVRMASARAEPGVPVGDLVQEGAIGLIEAIRTFSGSGEADFGRFAEAHIAAQLTTALEAEAESVRDELLLVTAAEDYDRVELILARELHRAPTEVEMAQKLEWTVERTRYVAQVVAEARRRHDEELLTYIDPADIDIEDDAAAEIDPSLN
;
A
#
# COMPACT_ATOMS: atom_id res chain seq x y z
N MET A 1 8.45 -30.45 -13.41
CA MET A 1 8.93 -29.47 -12.41
C MET A 1 10.18 -28.68 -12.82
N PRO A 2 11.22 -29.25 -13.45
CA PRO A 2 12.44 -28.47 -13.80
C PRO A 2 12.16 -27.28 -14.74
N THR A 3 11.22 -27.44 -15.68
CA THR A 3 10.84 -26.40 -16.64
C THR A 3 10.22 -25.18 -15.97
N VAL A 4 9.33 -25.38 -14.99
CA VAL A 4 8.67 -24.28 -14.26
C VAL A 4 9.72 -23.45 -13.52
N VAL A 5 10.59 -24.11 -12.76
CA VAL A 5 11.66 -23.43 -12.01
C VAL A 5 12.58 -22.65 -12.95
N ARG A 6 13.03 -23.27 -14.05
CA ARG A 6 13.86 -22.59 -15.07
C ARG A 6 13.17 -21.35 -15.64
N MET A 7 11.89 -21.45 -15.98
CA MET A 7 11.14 -20.35 -16.61
C MET A 7 10.80 -19.23 -15.63
N ALA A 8 10.51 -19.56 -14.37
CA ALA A 8 10.29 -18.61 -13.29
C ALA A 8 11.60 -17.86 -12.97
N SER A 9 12.71 -18.56 -12.81
CA SER A 9 14.02 -17.93 -12.56
C SER A 9 14.46 -17.01 -13.70
N ALA A 10 14.12 -17.32 -14.96
CA ALA A 10 14.43 -16.48 -16.10
C ALA A 10 13.61 -15.18 -16.17
N ARG A 11 12.51 -15.08 -15.40
CA ARG A 11 11.61 -13.91 -15.34
C ARG A 11 11.65 -13.22 -13.97
N ALA A 12 12.59 -13.58 -13.11
CA ALA A 12 12.70 -12.98 -11.80
C ALA A 12 13.14 -11.51 -11.91
N GLU A 13 12.37 -10.62 -11.30
CA GLU A 13 12.70 -9.20 -11.16
C GLU A 13 13.08 -8.90 -9.70
N PRO A 14 13.92 -7.86 -9.44
CA PRO A 14 14.22 -7.44 -8.09
C PRO A 14 12.94 -7.15 -7.29
N GLY A 15 12.82 -7.72 -6.09
CA GLY A 15 11.64 -7.54 -5.24
C GLY A 15 10.56 -8.63 -5.39
N VAL A 16 10.58 -9.42 -6.48
CA VAL A 16 9.65 -10.54 -6.66
C VAL A 16 10.33 -11.86 -6.27
N PRO A 17 9.85 -12.57 -5.23
CA PRO A 17 10.43 -13.85 -4.84
C PRO A 17 10.28 -14.90 -5.95
N VAL A 18 11.38 -15.57 -6.29
CA VAL A 18 11.36 -16.66 -7.30
C VAL A 18 10.37 -17.76 -6.91
N GLY A 19 10.19 -18.00 -5.60
CA GLY A 19 9.21 -18.97 -5.09
C GLY A 19 7.77 -18.64 -5.51
N ASP A 20 7.41 -17.36 -5.59
CA ASP A 20 6.06 -16.92 -5.98
C ASP A 20 5.86 -17.10 -7.47
N LEU A 21 6.85 -16.75 -8.29
CA LEU A 21 6.85 -17.06 -9.72
C LEU A 21 6.80 -18.56 -10.00
N VAL A 22 7.45 -19.39 -9.18
CA VAL A 22 7.35 -20.85 -9.32
C VAL A 22 5.92 -21.33 -9.02
N GLN A 23 5.24 -20.74 -8.04
CA GLN A 23 3.84 -21.06 -7.73
C GLN A 23 2.91 -20.65 -8.90
N GLU A 24 3.07 -19.44 -9.42
CA GLU A 24 2.32 -18.96 -10.58
C GLU A 24 2.59 -19.82 -11.83
N GLY A 25 3.86 -20.15 -12.10
CA GLY A 25 4.20 -21.07 -13.18
C GLY A 25 3.61 -22.47 -12.98
N ALA A 26 3.45 -22.94 -11.73
CA ALA A 26 2.78 -24.20 -11.45
C ALA A 26 1.28 -24.14 -11.74
N ILE A 27 0.62 -23.02 -11.46
CA ILE A 27 -0.78 -22.77 -11.85
C ILE A 27 -0.91 -22.84 -13.38
N GLY A 28 -0.03 -22.16 -14.11
CA GLY A 28 -0.01 -22.20 -15.58
C GLY A 28 0.17 -23.62 -16.13
N LEU A 29 1.04 -24.43 -15.49
CA LEU A 29 1.21 -25.84 -15.86
C LEU A 29 -0.06 -26.67 -15.57
N ILE A 30 -0.73 -26.44 -14.44
CA ILE A 30 -1.98 -27.14 -14.10
C ILE A 30 -3.07 -26.83 -15.15
N GLU A 31 -3.20 -25.57 -15.56
CA GLU A 31 -4.13 -25.17 -16.61
C GLU A 31 -3.78 -25.79 -17.97
N ALA A 32 -2.49 -25.90 -18.30
CA ALA A 32 -2.05 -26.64 -19.49
C ALA A 32 -2.46 -28.11 -19.43
N ILE A 33 -2.28 -28.78 -18.28
CA ILE A 33 -2.70 -30.18 -18.08
C ILE A 33 -4.20 -30.34 -18.28
N ARG A 34 -5.01 -29.41 -17.76
CA ARG A 34 -6.47 -29.45 -17.84
C ARG A 34 -6.99 -29.27 -19.27
N THR A 35 -6.33 -28.44 -20.07
CA THR A 35 -6.85 -28.00 -21.37
C THR A 35 -6.24 -28.72 -22.57
N PHE A 36 -5.09 -29.39 -22.41
CA PHE A 36 -4.34 -30.00 -23.51
C PHE A 36 -5.14 -31.01 -24.34
N SER A 37 -5.90 -31.91 -23.71
CA SER A 37 -6.66 -32.93 -24.46
C SER A 37 -7.73 -32.35 -25.38
N GLY A 38 -8.20 -31.13 -25.11
CA GLY A 38 -9.18 -30.41 -25.94
C GLY A 38 -8.56 -29.42 -26.93
N SER A 39 -7.25 -29.15 -26.86
CA SER A 39 -6.60 -28.13 -27.69
C SER A 39 -6.27 -28.62 -29.09
N GLY A 40 -6.12 -29.94 -29.29
CA GLY A 40 -5.68 -30.52 -30.57
C GLY A 40 -4.17 -30.39 -30.82
N GLU A 41 -3.40 -29.95 -29.83
CA GLU A 41 -1.95 -29.82 -29.92
C GLU A 41 -1.24 -31.19 -29.82
N ALA A 42 -0.16 -31.35 -30.58
CA ALA A 42 0.57 -32.62 -30.66
C ALA A 42 1.69 -32.75 -29.61
N ASP A 43 2.22 -31.63 -29.12
CA ASP A 43 3.34 -31.60 -28.17
C ASP A 43 2.95 -30.86 -26.89
N PHE A 44 2.76 -31.63 -25.81
CA PHE A 44 2.45 -31.09 -24.49
C PHE A 44 3.55 -30.20 -23.94
N GLY A 45 4.83 -30.45 -24.25
CA GLY A 45 5.94 -29.65 -23.74
C GLY A 45 5.85 -28.21 -24.22
N ARG A 46 5.69 -28.03 -25.54
CA ARG A 46 5.48 -26.70 -26.14
C ARG A 46 4.20 -26.03 -25.62
N PHE A 47 3.12 -26.79 -25.50
CA PHE A 47 1.84 -26.28 -24.98
C PHE A 47 1.97 -25.79 -23.53
N ALA A 48 2.59 -26.59 -22.67
CA ALA A 48 2.84 -26.25 -21.28
C ALA A 48 3.74 -25.03 -21.13
N GLU A 49 4.82 -24.93 -21.91
CA GLU A 49 5.69 -23.75 -21.89
C GLU A 49 4.93 -22.46 -22.24
N ALA A 50 4.02 -22.49 -23.22
CA ALA A 50 3.20 -21.33 -23.56
C ALA A 50 2.28 -20.90 -22.41
N HIS A 51 1.61 -21.85 -21.76
CA HIS A 51 0.73 -21.56 -20.61
C HIS A 51 1.50 -21.08 -19.38
N ILE A 52 2.65 -21.69 -19.07
CA ILE A 52 3.53 -21.22 -17.98
C ILE A 52 3.99 -19.79 -18.26
N ALA A 53 4.43 -19.49 -19.49
CA ALA A 53 4.86 -18.16 -19.87
C ALA A 53 3.74 -17.12 -19.73
N ALA A 54 2.53 -17.45 -20.19
CA ALA A 54 1.37 -16.56 -20.09
C ALA A 54 1.03 -16.25 -18.63
N GLN A 55 0.94 -17.29 -17.78
CA GLN A 55 0.62 -17.10 -16.36
C GLN A 55 1.67 -16.25 -15.64
N LEU A 56 2.96 -16.49 -15.91
CA LEU A 56 4.05 -15.68 -15.33
C LEU A 56 3.98 -14.21 -15.77
N THR A 57 3.65 -13.95 -17.03
CA THR A 57 3.48 -12.57 -17.53
C THR A 57 2.31 -11.89 -16.84
N THR A 58 1.15 -12.54 -16.75
CA THR A 58 -0.02 -11.98 -16.07
C THR A 58 0.26 -11.70 -14.59
N ALA A 59 0.95 -12.61 -13.89
CA ALA A 59 1.30 -12.40 -12.49
C ALA A 59 2.24 -11.19 -12.29
N LEU A 60 3.26 -11.05 -13.13
CA LEU A 60 4.17 -9.89 -13.06
C LEU A 60 3.48 -8.58 -13.40
N GLU A 61 2.57 -8.57 -14.37
CA GLU A 61 1.79 -7.38 -14.72
C GLU A 61 0.88 -6.93 -13.57
N ALA A 62 0.21 -7.89 -12.92
CA ALA A 62 -0.64 -7.63 -11.76
C ALA A 62 0.16 -7.12 -10.56
N GLU A 63 1.33 -7.71 -10.29
CA GLU A 63 2.23 -7.24 -9.23
C GLU A 63 2.70 -5.81 -9.51
N ALA A 64 3.13 -5.53 -10.74
CA ALA A 64 3.55 -4.19 -11.14
C ALA A 64 2.40 -3.16 -11.08
N GLU A 65 1.15 -3.58 -11.28
CA GLU A 65 -0.04 -2.74 -11.10
C GLU A 65 -0.30 -2.47 -9.62
N SER A 66 -0.25 -3.49 -8.76
CA SER A 66 -0.38 -3.33 -7.30
C SER A 66 0.65 -2.35 -6.73
N VAL A 67 1.92 -2.51 -7.08
CA VAL A 67 2.99 -1.59 -6.65
C VAL A 67 2.73 -0.16 -7.13
N ARG A 68 2.20 0.02 -8.35
CA ARG A 68 1.83 1.36 -8.86
C ARG A 68 0.69 1.98 -8.05
N ASP A 69 -0.34 1.21 -7.74
CA ASP A 69 -1.48 1.68 -6.94
C ASP A 69 -1.06 2.06 -5.51
N GLU A 70 -0.16 1.27 -4.91
CA GLU A 70 0.44 1.58 -3.61
C GLU A 70 1.23 2.89 -3.63
N LEU A 71 2.08 3.10 -4.65
CA LEU A 71 2.84 4.34 -4.80
C LEU A 71 1.92 5.56 -4.98
N LEU A 72 0.85 5.43 -5.77
CA LEU A 72 -0.15 6.50 -5.93
C LEU A 72 -0.85 6.85 -4.62
N LEU A 73 -1.09 5.86 -3.75
CA LEU A 73 -1.68 6.08 -2.44
C LEU A 73 -0.71 6.81 -1.50
N VAL A 74 0.59 6.48 -1.54
CA VAL A 74 1.63 7.20 -0.79
C VAL A 74 1.68 8.67 -1.22
N THR A 75 1.74 8.95 -2.53
CA THR A 75 1.72 10.32 -3.04
C THR A 75 0.45 11.06 -2.62
N ALA A 76 -0.70 10.39 -2.66
CA ALA A 76 -1.96 10.98 -2.19
C ALA A 76 -1.93 11.29 -0.69
N ALA A 77 -1.36 10.42 0.15
CA ALA A 77 -1.21 10.69 1.58
C ALA A 77 -0.33 11.92 1.84
N GLU A 78 0.79 12.05 1.12
CA GLU A 78 1.70 13.20 1.23
C GLU A 78 1.03 14.52 0.82
N ASP A 79 0.28 14.50 -0.30
CA ASP A 79 -0.47 15.67 -0.75
C ASP A 79 -1.58 16.04 0.23
N TYR A 80 -2.27 15.05 0.80
CA TYR A 80 -3.27 15.25 1.84
C TYR A 80 -2.66 15.95 3.07
N ASP A 81 -1.55 15.43 3.61
CA ASP A 81 -0.87 16.00 4.78
C ASP A 81 -0.43 17.44 4.53
N ARG A 82 0.14 17.70 3.34
CA ARG A 82 0.57 19.04 2.94
C ARG A 82 -0.61 20.01 2.93
N VAL A 83 -1.72 19.62 2.31
CA VAL A 83 -2.90 20.49 2.18
C VAL A 83 -3.61 20.68 3.52
N GLU A 84 -3.69 19.63 4.34
CA GLU A 84 -4.28 19.70 5.69
C GLU A 84 -3.57 20.77 6.53
N LEU A 85 -2.24 20.77 6.51
CA LEU A 85 -1.43 21.75 7.23
C LEU A 85 -1.59 23.18 6.68
N ILE A 86 -1.67 23.34 5.36
CA ILE A 86 -1.88 24.64 4.72
C ILE A 86 -3.25 25.21 5.11
N LEU A 87 -4.32 24.43 4.94
CA LEU A 87 -5.67 24.88 5.25
C LEU A 87 -5.85 25.11 6.75
N ALA A 88 -5.25 24.28 7.61
CA ALA A 88 -5.32 24.48 9.05
C ALA A 88 -4.73 25.84 9.48
N ARG A 89 -3.64 26.25 8.82
CA ARG A 89 -3.01 27.56 9.03
C ARG A 89 -3.85 28.70 8.46
N GLU A 90 -4.38 28.55 7.25
CA GLU A 90 -5.22 29.55 6.57
C GLU A 90 -6.55 29.80 7.31
N LEU A 91 -7.16 28.74 7.87
CA LEU A 91 -8.48 28.78 8.50
C LEU A 91 -8.43 28.98 10.02
N HIS A 92 -7.24 28.86 10.63
CA HIS A 92 -7.05 28.82 12.09
C HIS A 92 -7.90 27.76 12.81
N ARG A 93 -8.23 26.67 12.11
CA ARG A 93 -8.96 25.49 12.61
C ARG A 93 -8.69 24.30 11.71
N ALA A 94 -9.05 23.09 12.15
CA ALA A 94 -9.02 21.93 11.26
C ALA A 94 -9.92 22.15 10.01
N PRO A 95 -9.43 21.79 8.80
CA PRO A 95 -10.25 21.85 7.59
C PRO A 95 -11.31 20.75 7.58
N THR A 96 -12.43 21.02 6.92
CA THR A 96 -13.49 20.01 6.68
C THR A 96 -13.15 19.15 5.47
N GLU A 97 -13.77 17.96 5.36
CA GLU A 97 -13.59 17.06 4.20
C GLU A 97 -13.89 17.76 2.85
N VAL A 98 -14.88 18.65 2.83
CA VAL A 98 -15.28 19.39 1.62
C VAL A 98 -14.23 20.42 1.24
N GLU A 99 -13.66 21.14 2.20
CA GLU A 99 -12.59 22.12 1.97
C GLU A 99 -11.31 21.42 1.50
N MET A 100 -10.97 20.28 2.11
CA MET A 100 -9.87 19.42 1.69
C MET A 100 -10.06 18.97 0.24
N ALA A 101 -11.23 18.41 -0.09
CA ALA A 101 -11.55 17.92 -1.42
C ALA A 101 -11.48 19.03 -2.48
N GLN A 102 -11.95 20.24 -2.15
CA GLN A 102 -11.87 21.41 -3.04
C GLN A 102 -10.42 21.83 -3.30
N LYS A 103 -9.58 21.90 -2.25
CA LYS A 103 -8.17 22.33 -2.39
C LYS A 103 -7.30 21.28 -3.08
N LEU A 104 -7.60 19.99 -2.90
CA LEU A 104 -6.92 18.86 -3.54
C LEU A 104 -7.43 18.55 -4.95
N GLU A 105 -8.56 19.14 -5.36
CA GLU A 105 -9.27 18.82 -6.60
C GLU A 105 -9.70 17.34 -6.68
N TRP A 106 -10.11 16.77 -5.53
CA TRP A 106 -10.57 15.38 -5.42
C TRP A 106 -12.07 15.31 -5.16
N THR A 107 -12.64 14.12 -5.33
CA THR A 107 -13.99 13.85 -4.81
C THR A 107 -13.95 13.76 -3.29
N VAL A 108 -15.03 14.15 -2.62
CA VAL A 108 -15.16 14.03 -1.15
C VAL A 108 -14.96 12.58 -0.70
N GLU A 109 -15.42 11.61 -1.49
CA GLU A 109 -15.23 10.18 -1.21
C GLU A 109 -13.75 9.77 -1.24
N ARG A 110 -12.99 10.18 -2.26
CA ARG A 110 -11.55 9.92 -2.35
C ARG A 110 -10.82 10.59 -1.18
N THR A 111 -11.14 11.85 -0.88
CA THR A 111 -10.54 12.59 0.23
C THR A 111 -10.79 11.89 1.56
N ARG A 112 -12.02 11.41 1.80
CA ARG A 112 -12.35 10.65 3.01
C ARG A 112 -11.57 9.35 3.10
N TYR A 113 -11.48 8.61 1.99
CA TYR A 113 -10.71 7.37 1.96
C TYR A 113 -9.23 7.62 2.30
N VAL A 114 -8.59 8.59 1.66
CA VAL A 114 -7.19 8.94 1.94
C VAL A 114 -7.01 9.43 3.38
N ALA A 115 -7.95 10.24 3.90
CA ALA A 115 -7.92 10.68 5.29
C ALA A 115 -7.95 9.51 6.29
N GLN A 116 -8.74 8.47 6.02
CA GLN A 116 -8.77 7.25 6.84
C GLN A 116 -7.45 6.50 6.80
N VAL A 117 -6.85 6.36 5.61
CA VAL A 117 -5.54 5.71 5.43
C VAL A 117 -4.46 6.47 6.20
N VAL A 118 -4.43 7.80 6.06
CA VAL A 118 -3.48 8.68 6.77
C VAL A 118 -3.65 8.59 8.28
N ALA A 119 -4.89 8.67 8.78
CA ALA A 119 -5.17 8.61 10.22
C ALA A 119 -4.77 7.26 10.82
N GLU A 120 -5.00 6.16 10.09
CA GLU A 120 -4.55 4.83 10.48
C GLU A 120 -3.02 4.73 10.48
N ALA A 121 -2.34 5.27 9.47
CA ALA A 121 -0.87 5.30 9.40
C ALA A 121 -0.26 6.08 10.58
N ARG A 122 -0.81 7.25 10.91
CA ARG A 122 -0.39 8.06 12.08
C ARG A 122 -0.55 7.27 13.38
N ARG A 123 -1.69 6.60 13.57
CA ARG A 123 -1.95 5.79 14.77
C ARG A 123 -0.95 4.66 14.94
N ARG A 124 -0.66 3.90 13.87
CA ARG A 124 0.32 2.81 13.94
C ARG A 124 1.72 3.32 14.30
N HIS A 125 2.11 4.46 13.73
CA HIS A 125 3.38 5.10 14.06
C HIS A 125 3.42 5.56 15.54
N ASP A 126 2.36 6.18 16.04
CA ASP A 126 2.28 6.60 17.45
C ASP A 126 2.35 5.41 18.41
N GLU A 127 1.65 4.30 18.11
CA GLU A 127 1.71 3.06 18.87
C GLU A 127 3.13 2.47 18.91
N GLU A 128 3.85 2.51 17.79
CA GLU A 128 5.25 2.07 17.71
C GLU A 128 6.17 2.95 18.58
N LEU A 129 6.02 4.29 18.51
CA LEU A 129 6.80 5.22 19.32
C LEU A 129 6.64 4.97 20.83
N LEU A 130 5.42 4.68 21.28
CA LEU A 130 5.14 4.40 22.69
C LEU A 130 5.93 3.19 23.23
N THR A 131 6.36 2.26 22.38
CA THR A 131 7.17 1.11 22.82
C THR A 131 8.60 1.50 23.21
N TYR A 132 9.07 2.66 22.75
CA TYR A 132 10.41 3.18 23.02
C TYR A 132 10.44 4.29 24.08
N ILE A 133 9.27 4.77 24.53
CA ILE A 133 9.17 5.79 25.57
C ILE A 133 9.06 5.09 26.93
N ASP A 134 10.04 5.29 27.81
CA ASP A 134 9.90 4.93 29.22
C ASP A 134 8.99 5.96 29.89
N PRO A 135 7.86 5.55 30.51
CA PRO A 135 7.00 6.47 31.25
C PRO A 135 7.74 7.27 32.33
N ALA A 136 8.87 6.78 32.84
CA ALA A 136 9.69 7.46 33.85
C ALA A 136 10.52 8.62 33.27
N ASP A 137 10.73 8.68 31.95
CA ASP A 137 11.47 9.74 31.27
C ASP A 137 10.56 10.89 30.78
N ILE A 138 9.23 10.75 30.90
CA ILE A 138 8.28 11.82 30.58
C ILE A 138 8.24 12.81 31.75
N ASP A 139 9.04 13.87 31.64
CA ASP A 139 8.94 15.01 32.56
C ASP A 139 7.70 15.84 32.20
N ILE A 140 6.56 15.48 32.79
CA ILE A 140 5.36 16.32 32.72
C ILE A 140 5.59 17.47 33.68
N GLU A 141 6.21 18.56 33.18
CA GLU A 141 6.18 19.84 33.88
C GLU A 141 4.70 20.22 34.09
N ASP A 142 4.26 20.20 35.35
CA ASP A 142 2.89 20.46 35.79
C ASP A 142 2.61 21.98 35.67
N ASP A 143 2.51 22.48 34.45
CA ASP A 143 2.28 23.90 34.12
C ASP A 143 0.82 24.35 34.44
N ALA A 144 0.06 23.54 35.18
CA ALA A 144 -1.30 23.84 35.63
C ALA A 144 -1.37 24.72 36.90
N ALA A 145 -0.25 25.24 37.39
CA ALA A 145 -0.18 26.13 38.55
C ALA A 145 0.16 27.59 38.21
N ALA A 146 -0.18 28.07 37.00
CA ALA A 146 -0.23 29.52 36.76
C ALA A 146 -1.33 30.13 37.64
N GLU A 147 -0.91 30.71 38.76
CA GLU A 147 -1.71 31.46 39.72
C GLU A 147 -2.75 32.36 39.02
N ILE A 148 -4.02 31.96 39.09
CA ILE A 148 -5.12 32.89 38.86
C ILE A 148 -5.12 33.83 40.06
N ASP A 149 -4.55 35.03 39.89
CA ASP A 149 -4.61 36.11 40.87
C ASP A 149 -6.09 36.39 41.24
N PRO A 150 -6.53 36.10 42.48
CA PRO A 150 -7.91 36.30 42.88
C PRO A 150 -8.29 37.78 43.08
N SER A 151 -7.39 38.73 42.85
CA SER A 151 -7.63 40.16 43.12
C SER A 151 -8.30 40.96 42.00
N LEU A 152 -8.69 40.31 40.89
CA LEU A 152 -9.49 40.94 39.84
C LEU A 152 -10.98 40.54 39.95
N ASN A 153 -11.66 41.06 40.97
CA ASN A 153 -13.12 41.28 40.94
C ASN A 153 -13.51 42.45 41.84
#